data_AF-A0A2N1NKA2-F1
#
_entry.id   AF-A0A2N1NKA2-F1
#
_cell.length_a   1.000
_cell.length_b   1.000
_cell.length_c   1.000
_cell.angle_alpha   90.00
_cell.angle_beta   90.00
_cell.angle_gamma   90.00
#
_symmetry.space_group_name_H-M   'P 1'
#
loop_
_entity.id
_entity.type
_entity.pdbx_description
1 polymer ?
#
loop_
_entity_poly.entity_id
_entity_poly.type
_entity_poly.pdbx_seq_one_letter_code
_entity_poly.pdbx_strand_id
1 'polypeptide(L)'
;MRSIDLFPFINIYKFESISSTANIIHIIPEIGFLVEVVSNAKTKYLIFNTAEIDYFDTTIKSASGEIIINNNDNDYIGDNLFISNTTVIRAIKRDKSFTYESTDLTTIIPKNNLLNNIHIKQVYPSENDLIEIYTDKMNMTFLNPIDPTIPVYISIYHYHNYEDILRQKFLCTMPFCTISEDSYSLIINLSSNVTFNIPNASYYVEIEDNFVEYKYEIETVPGIKKPKSWNIYTASEYKHPEKDNNDFIIGILRLNPEGTQEFSKLDKNGRNEFFKFMKIDLSKGIPVDDSRIYKVDDIYEHDIVTDSELLLISYRIDLPDENCFNKKSSKEIYDDLNSLIRNDKFITYLDTSNYTKNIDKGYGFQRSSNLWEEIKISLQNFVRNTVSLIILMISTGLIIILYFFGRYKNRMGSNIIILRVALIIFDLFNDIGFVILLEDDLQYLYVPSVIFLLIPFILNILLAFIIFSHEIQYPEFNKWLKKYLKPVAIITFFSSGDVELLHIFDSKFGGFQIFEASFSPLALNLIFWSGFLNLILEDLPQLVIQIIYARNFTNSYKIIAFFTLITSIVMTLIGIIEYGYHLFINKNIEKEEIEFYDETDEIKISYDESKM
;
A
#
# COMPACT_ATOMS: atom_id res chain seq x y z
N MET A 1 -64.08 -10.49 19.64
CA MET A 1 -63.20 -9.31 19.69
C MET A 1 -63.10 -8.80 18.26
N ARG A 2 -63.31 -7.48 18.03
CA ARG A 2 -63.70 -6.88 16.73
C ARG A 2 -62.77 -7.26 15.58
N SER A 3 -63.36 -7.62 14.42
CA SER A 3 -62.66 -7.80 13.15
C SER A 3 -61.97 -6.49 12.76
N ILE A 4 -60.65 -6.53 12.65
CA ILE A 4 -59.87 -5.47 12.04
C ILE A 4 -59.87 -5.78 10.54
N ASP A 5 -60.41 -4.85 9.75
CA ASP A 5 -60.38 -4.88 8.29
C ASP A 5 -58.93 -4.89 7.83
N LEU A 6 -58.42 -6.06 7.44
CA LEU A 6 -57.04 -6.25 6.99
C LEU A 6 -56.81 -5.76 5.54
N PHE A 7 -57.85 -5.39 4.78
CA PHE A 7 -57.71 -4.95 3.39
C PHE A 7 -58.78 -3.90 3.01
N PRO A 8 -58.49 -2.59 3.07
CA PRO A 8 -59.44 -1.53 2.73
C PRO A 8 -59.79 -1.45 1.23
N PHE A 9 -59.03 -2.14 0.36
CA PHE A 9 -59.19 -2.09 -1.09
C PHE A 9 -60.20 -3.11 -1.66
N ILE A 10 -60.64 -4.10 -0.86
CA ILE A 10 -61.71 -5.01 -1.26
C ILE A 10 -63.05 -4.33 -0.95
N ASN A 11 -63.32 -3.21 -1.61
CA ASN A 11 -64.68 -2.71 -1.73
C ASN A 11 -65.35 -3.55 -2.81
N ILE A 12 -65.90 -4.67 -2.37
CA ILE A 12 -66.59 -5.69 -3.18
C ILE A 12 -67.49 -4.96 -4.19
N TYR A 13 -67.14 -5.03 -5.47
CA TYR A 13 -68.07 -4.73 -6.55
C TYR A 13 -69.34 -5.51 -6.25
N LYS A 14 -70.44 -4.78 -5.99
CA LYS A 14 -71.78 -5.33 -5.84
C LYS A 14 -72.14 -6.09 -7.12
N PHE A 15 -71.76 -7.36 -7.19
CA PHE A 15 -72.51 -8.33 -7.96
C PHE A 15 -73.77 -8.61 -7.15
N GLU A 16 -74.90 -8.12 -7.66
CA GLU A 16 -76.22 -8.43 -7.12
C GLU A 16 -76.51 -9.94 -7.31
N SER A 17 -75.95 -10.79 -6.43
CA SER A 17 -76.44 -12.16 -6.28
C SER A 17 -77.34 -12.21 -5.06
N ILE A 18 -78.62 -12.43 -5.32
CA ILE A 18 -79.68 -12.67 -4.36
C ILE A 18 -79.43 -14.06 -3.73
N SER A 19 -78.45 -14.16 -2.83
CA SER A 19 -78.41 -15.08 -1.69
C SER A 19 -77.08 -14.89 -0.96
N SER A 20 -77.17 -14.62 0.34
CA SER A 20 -76.06 -14.35 1.23
C SER A 20 -75.26 -15.63 1.53
N THR A 21 -74.22 -15.91 0.74
CA THR A 21 -73.13 -16.79 1.18
C THR A 21 -71.86 -15.95 1.24
N ALA A 22 -71.14 -16.04 2.36
CA ALA A 22 -69.96 -15.23 2.59
C ALA A 22 -68.87 -15.60 1.58
N ASN A 23 -68.25 -14.63 0.93
CA ASN A 23 -67.04 -14.86 0.16
C ASN A 23 -65.94 -15.29 1.14
N ILE A 24 -65.36 -16.47 0.93
CA ILE A 24 -64.26 -16.97 1.76
C ILE A 24 -62.95 -16.65 1.04
N ILE A 25 -62.03 -15.99 1.75
CA ILE A 25 -60.68 -15.69 1.26
C ILE A 25 -59.74 -16.70 1.90
N HIS A 26 -59.04 -17.49 1.09
CA HIS A 26 -57.98 -18.37 1.55
C HIS A 26 -56.62 -17.78 1.16
N ILE A 27 -55.69 -17.73 2.12
CA ILE A 27 -54.31 -17.33 1.87
C ILE A 27 -53.57 -18.54 1.30
N ILE A 28 -52.86 -18.33 0.18
CA ILE A 28 -51.93 -19.29 -0.40
C ILE A 28 -50.53 -18.82 -0.03
N PRO A 29 -49.81 -19.53 0.87
CA PRO A 29 -48.46 -19.14 1.24
C PRO A 29 -47.58 -19.00 0.00
N GLU A 30 -46.77 -17.95 -0.05
CA GLU A 30 -45.81 -17.65 -1.13
C GLU A 30 -46.40 -17.41 -2.54
N ILE A 31 -47.72 -17.26 -2.70
CA ILE A 31 -48.38 -17.09 -4.02
C ILE A 31 -49.41 -15.95 -4.06
N GLY A 32 -50.27 -15.85 -3.04
CA GLY A 32 -51.31 -14.82 -3.01
C GLY A 32 -52.58 -15.26 -2.30
N PHE A 33 -53.75 -14.85 -2.79
CA PHE A 33 -55.03 -15.21 -2.17
C PHE A 33 -56.03 -15.81 -3.17
N LEU A 34 -56.75 -16.82 -2.70
CA LEU A 34 -57.84 -17.49 -3.37
C LEU A 34 -59.16 -16.90 -2.88
N VAL A 35 -59.99 -16.38 -3.79
CA VAL A 35 -61.33 -15.93 -3.46
C VAL A 35 -62.34 -16.97 -3.92
N GLU A 36 -63.09 -17.53 -2.98
CA GLU A 36 -64.21 -18.42 -3.27
C GLU A 36 -65.47 -17.61 -3.61
N VAL A 37 -66.05 -17.88 -4.78
CA VAL A 37 -67.31 -17.31 -5.25
C VAL A 37 -68.28 -18.44 -5.54
N VAL A 38 -69.37 -18.52 -4.77
CA VAL A 38 -70.39 -19.58 -4.92
C VAL A 38 -71.59 -19.03 -5.70
N SER A 39 -72.00 -19.71 -6.78
CA SER A 39 -73.19 -19.35 -7.57
C SER A 39 -73.95 -20.60 -8.01
N ASN A 40 -75.22 -20.74 -7.59
CA ASN A 40 -76.23 -21.72 -8.05
C ASN A 40 -75.70 -22.96 -8.80
N ALA A 41 -75.00 -23.88 -8.10
CA ALA A 41 -74.37 -25.11 -8.60
C ALA A 41 -72.93 -25.03 -9.19
N LYS A 42 -72.22 -23.91 -9.02
CA LYS A 42 -70.78 -23.80 -9.35
C LYS A 42 -70.06 -23.02 -8.27
N THR A 43 -68.94 -23.56 -7.81
CA THR A 43 -67.97 -22.76 -7.05
C THR A 43 -66.86 -22.35 -8.00
N LYS A 44 -66.64 -21.04 -8.08
CA LYS A 44 -65.52 -20.44 -8.79
C LYS A 44 -64.47 -20.03 -7.78
N TYR A 45 -63.23 -20.41 -8.05
CA TYR A 45 -62.08 -19.93 -7.32
C TYR A 45 -61.31 -18.97 -8.23
N LEU A 46 -61.16 -17.74 -7.76
CA LEU A 46 -60.34 -16.73 -8.42
C LEU A 46 -59.00 -16.67 -7.68
N ILE A 47 -57.92 -16.91 -8.41
CA ILE A 47 -56.55 -16.81 -7.89
C ILE A 47 -56.04 -15.43 -8.23
N PHE A 48 -55.80 -14.65 -7.18
CA PHE A 48 -55.21 -13.32 -7.26
C PHE A 48 -53.76 -13.40 -6.81
N ASN A 49 -52.85 -13.00 -7.69
CA ASN A 49 -51.46 -12.81 -7.32
C ASN A 49 -51.34 -11.49 -6.54
N THR A 50 -50.47 -11.46 -5.55
CA THR A 50 -50.13 -10.26 -4.77
C THR A 50 -49.14 -9.34 -5.49
N ALA A 51 -48.47 -9.82 -6.54
CA ALA A 51 -47.64 -9.00 -7.41
C ALA A 51 -48.50 -8.11 -8.33
N GLU A 52 -48.04 -6.89 -8.58
CA GLU A 52 -48.73 -5.82 -9.34
C GLU A 52 -49.42 -6.30 -10.62
N ILE A 53 -50.70 -6.60 -10.48
CA ILE A 53 -51.64 -6.79 -11.56
C ILE A 53 -52.63 -5.65 -11.44
N ASP A 54 -52.62 -4.73 -12.40
CA ASP A 54 -53.74 -3.81 -12.57
C ASP A 54 -54.92 -4.62 -13.13
N TYR A 55 -55.80 -5.07 -12.24
CA TYR A 55 -57.01 -5.81 -12.60
C TYR A 55 -57.99 -4.98 -13.47
N PHE A 56 -57.72 -3.68 -13.65
CA PHE A 56 -58.48 -2.79 -14.53
C PHE A 56 -57.80 -2.52 -15.87
N ASP A 57 -56.57 -3.01 -16.09
CA ASP A 57 -55.90 -2.91 -17.39
C ASP A 57 -56.46 -3.95 -18.37
N THR A 58 -57.30 -3.48 -19.30
CA THR A 58 -57.92 -4.30 -20.36
C THR A 58 -56.92 -4.94 -21.34
N THR A 59 -55.63 -4.59 -21.28
CA THR A 59 -54.58 -5.12 -22.15
C THR A 59 -53.86 -6.34 -21.54
N ILE A 60 -53.95 -6.55 -20.22
CA ILE A 60 -53.33 -7.68 -19.51
C ILE A 60 -54.26 -8.90 -19.58
N LYS A 61 -53.91 -9.91 -20.39
CA LYS A 61 -54.71 -11.14 -20.58
C LYS A 61 -54.51 -12.22 -19.50
N SER A 62 -53.57 -12.03 -18.57
CA SER A 62 -53.10 -13.07 -17.64
C SER A 62 -53.02 -12.57 -16.19
N ALA A 63 -53.96 -11.71 -15.81
CA ALA A 63 -54.08 -11.08 -14.50
C ALA A 63 -54.68 -12.01 -13.43
N SER A 64 -55.36 -13.08 -13.82
CA SER A 64 -56.04 -13.98 -12.89
C SER A 64 -56.09 -15.40 -13.44
N GLY A 65 -55.95 -16.36 -12.54
CA GLY A 65 -56.29 -17.74 -12.79
C GLY A 65 -57.72 -18.01 -12.35
N GLU A 66 -58.58 -18.51 -13.24
CA GLU A 66 -59.93 -18.95 -12.88
C GLU A 66 -59.98 -20.48 -12.83
N ILE A 67 -60.40 -21.02 -11.69
CA ILE A 67 -60.77 -22.42 -11.56
C ILE A 67 -62.27 -22.49 -11.34
N ILE A 68 -62.99 -23.08 -12.30
CA ILE A 68 -64.42 -23.35 -12.17
C ILE A 68 -64.58 -24.81 -11.79
N ILE A 69 -65.18 -25.05 -10.63
CA ILE A 69 -65.56 -26.39 -10.19
C ILE A 69 -67.08 -26.50 -10.24
N ASN A 70 -67.56 -27.49 -11.00
CA ASN A 70 -68.98 -27.83 -11.02
C ASN A 70 -69.31 -28.58 -9.73
N ASN A 71 -70.17 -28.01 -8.89
CA ASN A 71 -70.64 -28.69 -7.69
C ASN A 71 -72.11 -29.06 -7.89
N ASN A 72 -72.50 -30.26 -7.46
CA ASN A 72 -73.93 -30.56 -7.41
C ASN A 72 -74.58 -29.80 -6.24
N ASP A 73 -75.85 -29.42 -6.36
CA ASP A 73 -76.58 -28.59 -5.38
C ASP A 73 -76.60 -29.17 -3.94
N ASN A 74 -76.20 -30.43 -3.74
CA ASN A 74 -76.19 -31.13 -2.45
C ASN A 74 -74.78 -31.43 -1.90
N ASP A 75 -73.71 -31.01 -2.57
CA ASP A 75 -72.33 -31.27 -2.13
C ASP A 75 -71.94 -30.30 -1.00
N TYR A 76 -71.53 -30.81 0.17
CA TYR A 76 -70.97 -29.99 1.25
C TYR A 76 -69.46 -29.91 1.12
N ILE A 77 -68.93 -28.69 1.08
CA ILE A 77 -67.54 -28.39 0.78
C ILE A 77 -66.83 -28.10 2.10
N GLY A 78 -65.80 -28.88 2.43
CA GLY A 78 -64.93 -28.60 3.57
C GLY A 78 -63.86 -27.55 3.26
N ASP A 79 -63.12 -27.13 4.29
CA ASP A 79 -62.01 -26.18 4.13
C ASP A 79 -60.93 -26.71 3.17
N ASN A 80 -60.38 -25.81 2.37
CA ASN A 80 -59.28 -26.11 1.46
C ASN A 80 -57.97 -26.31 2.25
N LEU A 81 -57.29 -27.43 2.00
CA LEU A 81 -55.95 -27.71 2.54
C LEU A 81 -54.90 -27.42 1.48
N PHE A 82 -53.97 -26.52 1.78
CA PHE A 82 -52.86 -26.18 0.89
C PHE A 82 -51.64 -27.02 1.23
N ILE A 83 -51.14 -27.76 0.24
CA ILE A 83 -49.94 -28.60 0.36
C ILE A 83 -48.92 -28.10 -0.66
N SER A 84 -47.67 -27.90 -0.22
CA SER A 84 -46.53 -27.47 -1.06
C SER A 84 -46.73 -26.14 -1.80
N ASN A 85 -47.59 -25.25 -1.27
CA ASN A 85 -48.00 -23.94 -1.82
C ASN A 85 -48.71 -24.00 -3.19
N THR A 86 -48.48 -25.04 -3.98
CA THR A 86 -48.95 -25.18 -5.37
C THR A 86 -50.06 -26.22 -5.54
N THR A 87 -50.37 -27.02 -4.53
CA THR A 87 -51.43 -28.04 -4.61
C THR A 87 -52.54 -27.74 -3.60
N VAL A 88 -53.79 -27.70 -4.08
CA VAL A 88 -54.97 -27.58 -3.23
C VAL A 88 -55.63 -28.94 -3.11
N ILE A 89 -55.87 -29.38 -1.88
CA ILE A 89 -56.70 -30.55 -1.60
C ILE A 89 -58.00 -30.10 -0.98
N ARG A 90 -59.09 -30.54 -1.60
CA ARG A 90 -60.46 -30.21 -1.20
C ARG A 90 -61.18 -31.46 -0.73
N ALA A 91 -61.85 -31.36 0.42
CA ALA A 91 -62.74 -32.40 0.91
C ALA A 91 -64.18 -32.11 0.45
N ILE A 92 -64.78 -33.05 -0.28
CA ILE A 92 -66.16 -32.97 -0.74
C ILE A 92 -66.95 -34.06 -0.01
N LYS A 93 -68.00 -33.67 0.70
CA LYS A 93 -68.91 -34.58 1.36
C LYS A 93 -70.16 -34.77 0.50
N ARG A 94 -70.41 -36.01 0.07
CA ARG A 94 -71.63 -36.45 -0.60
C ARG A 94 -72.34 -37.45 0.27
N ASP A 95 -73.51 -37.09 0.79
CA ASP A 95 -74.29 -37.87 1.75
C ASP A 95 -73.47 -38.36 2.97
N LYS A 96 -73.16 -39.67 3.03
CA LYS A 96 -72.37 -40.34 4.08
C LYS A 96 -70.92 -40.62 3.67
N SER A 97 -70.46 -40.14 2.52
CA SER A 97 -69.13 -40.38 1.98
C SER A 97 -68.32 -39.09 1.83
N PHE A 98 -67.00 -39.20 2.01
CA PHE A 98 -66.04 -38.13 1.75
C PHE A 98 -65.18 -38.50 0.54
N THR A 99 -65.04 -37.59 -0.40
CA THR A 99 -64.13 -37.69 -1.55
C THR A 99 -63.15 -36.52 -1.51
N TYR A 100 -61.89 -36.76 -1.83
CA TYR A 100 -60.88 -35.72 -1.91
C TYR A 100 -60.54 -35.44 -3.37
N GLU A 101 -60.54 -34.17 -3.75
CA GLU A 101 -60.08 -33.71 -5.05
C GLU A 101 -58.80 -32.90 -4.85
N SER A 102 -57.79 -33.22 -5.65
CA SER A 102 -56.51 -32.50 -5.67
C SER A 102 -56.39 -31.73 -6.98
N THR A 103 -56.08 -30.45 -6.86
CA THR A 103 -55.86 -29.57 -8.00
C THR A 103 -54.47 -28.96 -7.91
N ASP A 104 -53.68 -29.12 -8.98
CA ASP A 104 -52.38 -28.50 -9.14
C ASP A 104 -52.54 -27.08 -9.72
N LEU A 105 -52.05 -26.09 -8.98
CA LEU A 105 -52.11 -24.66 -9.33
C LEU A 105 -50.89 -24.19 -10.13
N THR A 106 -49.85 -25.02 -10.35
CA THR A 106 -48.58 -24.62 -11.00
C THR A 106 -48.77 -24.01 -12.40
N THR A 107 -49.78 -24.44 -13.14
CA THR A 107 -50.06 -23.93 -14.49
C THR A 107 -50.85 -22.62 -14.50
N ILE A 108 -51.37 -22.22 -13.33
CA ILE A 108 -52.34 -21.14 -13.15
C ILE A 108 -51.72 -19.94 -12.43
N ILE A 109 -50.65 -20.16 -11.65
CA ILE A 109 -49.86 -19.10 -11.01
C ILE A 109 -49.09 -18.29 -12.09
N PRO A 110 -49.19 -16.94 -12.12
CA PRO A 110 -48.45 -16.13 -13.07
C PRO A 110 -46.93 -16.32 -12.94
N LYS A 111 -46.23 -16.46 -14.09
CA LYS A 111 -44.82 -16.88 -14.15
C LYS A 111 -43.79 -15.74 -14.07
N ASN A 112 -44.21 -14.48 -13.96
CA ASN A 112 -43.32 -13.33 -14.11
C ASN A 112 -42.95 -12.74 -12.74
N ASN A 113 -42.05 -13.41 -12.02
CA ASN A 113 -41.54 -12.96 -10.72
C ASN A 113 -40.11 -12.45 -10.88
N LEU A 114 -39.88 -11.17 -10.55
CA LEU A 114 -38.56 -10.52 -10.60
C LEU A 114 -37.56 -11.31 -9.75
N LEU A 115 -36.39 -11.66 -10.32
CA LEU A 115 -35.36 -12.47 -9.64
C LEU A 115 -35.87 -13.81 -9.06
N ASN A 116 -37.02 -14.31 -9.55
CA ASN A 116 -37.73 -15.46 -9.01
C ASN A 116 -38.12 -15.31 -7.52
N ASN A 117 -38.30 -14.08 -7.07
CA ASN A 117 -38.70 -13.74 -5.72
C ASN A 117 -39.98 -12.91 -5.76
N ILE A 118 -41.10 -13.53 -5.38
CA ILE A 118 -42.44 -12.90 -5.38
C ILE A 118 -42.58 -11.75 -4.38
N HIS A 119 -41.66 -11.62 -3.43
CA HIS A 119 -41.71 -10.62 -2.35
C HIS A 119 -41.10 -9.28 -2.77
N ILE A 120 -40.29 -9.27 -3.83
CA ILE A 120 -39.57 -8.11 -4.33
C ILE A 120 -40.39 -7.45 -5.43
N LYS A 121 -40.74 -6.18 -5.21
CA LYS A 121 -41.48 -5.35 -6.17
C LYS A 121 -40.57 -4.82 -7.28
N GLN A 122 -39.44 -4.25 -6.89
CA GLN A 122 -38.48 -3.65 -7.81
C GLN A 122 -37.08 -3.64 -7.20
N VAL A 123 -36.07 -3.62 -8.05
CA VAL A 123 -34.67 -3.45 -7.66
C VAL A 123 -34.03 -2.33 -8.46
N TYR A 124 -33.06 -1.66 -7.85
CA TYR A 124 -32.17 -0.72 -8.50
C TYR A 124 -30.72 -1.10 -8.19
N PRO A 125 -29.86 -1.30 -9.19
CA PRO A 125 -30.13 -1.32 -10.63
C PRO A 125 -31.17 -2.37 -11.06
N SER A 126 -31.84 -2.19 -12.20
CA SER A 126 -32.78 -3.24 -12.67
C SER A 126 -32.03 -4.52 -13.05
N GLU A 127 -32.73 -5.65 -13.20
CA GLU A 127 -32.11 -6.88 -13.70
C GLU A 127 -31.59 -6.66 -15.13
N ASN A 128 -30.31 -7.00 -15.37
CA ASN A 128 -29.60 -6.76 -16.62
C ASN A 128 -29.44 -5.27 -17.00
N ASP A 129 -29.51 -4.37 -16.02
CA ASP A 129 -29.36 -2.93 -16.23
C ASP A 129 -27.91 -2.54 -16.52
N LEU A 130 -27.75 -1.43 -17.24
CA LEU A 130 -26.45 -0.85 -17.59
C LEU A 130 -26.18 0.37 -16.69
N ILE A 131 -25.25 0.23 -15.75
CA ILE A 131 -24.95 1.25 -14.73
C ILE A 131 -23.65 1.98 -15.01
N GLU A 132 -23.50 3.15 -14.41
CA GLU A 132 -22.23 3.87 -14.40
C GLU A 132 -21.20 3.15 -13.52
N ILE A 133 -19.94 3.20 -13.93
CA ILE A 133 -18.81 2.71 -13.12
C ILE A 133 -18.79 3.48 -11.80
N TYR A 134 -18.52 2.77 -10.71
CA TYR A 134 -18.53 3.28 -9.33
C TYR A 134 -19.91 3.62 -8.76
N THR A 135 -20.99 3.11 -9.36
CA THR A 135 -22.29 3.10 -8.69
C THR A 135 -22.12 2.53 -7.28
N ASP A 136 -22.60 3.27 -6.29
CA ASP A 136 -22.31 3.02 -4.87
C ASP A 136 -23.56 2.69 -4.07
N LYS A 137 -24.69 2.55 -4.76
CA LYS A 137 -26.00 2.35 -4.13
C LYS A 137 -26.81 1.33 -4.90
N MET A 138 -27.37 0.38 -4.16
CA MET A 138 -28.42 -0.50 -4.62
C MET A 138 -29.66 -0.30 -3.75
N ASN A 139 -30.83 -0.62 -4.29
CA ASN A 139 -32.09 -0.55 -3.55
C ASN A 139 -32.98 -1.73 -3.93
N MET A 140 -33.74 -2.21 -2.96
CA MET A 140 -34.76 -3.23 -3.15
C MET A 140 -36.04 -2.77 -2.49
N THR A 141 -37.12 -2.65 -3.25
CA THR A 141 -38.44 -2.32 -2.71
C THR A 141 -39.29 -3.58 -2.67
N PHE A 142 -40.03 -3.74 -1.57
CA PHE A 142 -40.88 -4.89 -1.29
C PHE A 142 -42.36 -4.55 -1.49
N LEU A 143 -43.18 -5.59 -1.60
CA LEU A 143 -44.64 -5.43 -1.69
C LEU A 143 -45.27 -5.02 -0.35
N ASN A 144 -44.71 -5.49 0.77
CA ASN A 144 -45.16 -5.21 2.12
C ASN A 144 -44.08 -4.46 2.92
N PRO A 145 -44.46 -3.72 3.98
CA PRO A 145 -43.49 -3.10 4.88
C PRO A 145 -42.58 -4.14 5.53
N ILE A 146 -41.29 -3.84 5.58
CA ILE A 146 -40.23 -4.67 6.12
C ILE A 146 -39.65 -4.08 7.41
N ASP A 147 -39.10 -4.95 8.24
CA ASP A 147 -38.28 -4.66 9.41
C ASP A 147 -36.95 -5.44 9.34
N PRO A 148 -35.91 -5.01 10.06
CA PRO A 148 -34.60 -5.65 10.01
C PRO A 148 -34.61 -6.98 10.78
N THR A 149 -33.90 -7.97 10.26
CA THR A 149 -33.75 -9.30 10.87
C THR A 149 -32.35 -9.51 11.44
N ILE A 150 -31.99 -10.77 11.71
CA ILE A 150 -30.59 -11.15 11.93
C ILE A 150 -29.73 -10.71 10.74
N PRO A 151 -28.56 -10.12 10.98
CA PRO A 151 -27.69 -9.71 9.90
C PRO A 151 -27.20 -10.90 9.08
N VAL A 152 -27.30 -10.80 7.75
CA VAL A 152 -26.82 -11.82 6.80
C VAL A 152 -25.87 -11.22 5.78
N TYR A 153 -25.16 -12.06 5.03
CA TYR A 153 -24.21 -11.57 4.03
C TYR A 153 -24.87 -11.20 2.71
N ILE A 154 -24.40 -10.07 2.15
CA ILE A 154 -24.60 -9.70 0.75
C ILE A 154 -23.25 -9.82 0.06
N SER A 155 -23.22 -10.52 -1.07
CA SER A 155 -21.99 -10.76 -1.84
C SER A 155 -22.17 -10.31 -3.30
N ILE A 156 -21.18 -9.58 -3.80
CA ILE A 156 -21.15 -9.07 -5.17
C ILE A 156 -19.93 -9.66 -5.87
N TYR A 157 -20.17 -10.30 -7.00
CA TYR A 157 -19.15 -10.98 -7.78
C TYR A 157 -19.05 -10.36 -9.16
N HIS A 158 -17.83 -10.30 -9.67
CA HIS A 158 -17.54 -10.08 -11.08
C HIS A 158 -17.40 -11.46 -11.74
N TYR A 159 -18.19 -11.72 -12.77
CA TYR A 159 -18.13 -12.96 -13.52
C TYR A 159 -17.30 -12.77 -14.79
N HIS A 160 -16.16 -13.44 -14.89
CA HIS A 160 -15.27 -13.34 -16.04
C HIS A 160 -14.55 -14.66 -16.30
N ASN A 161 -14.49 -15.09 -17.56
CA ASN A 161 -13.81 -16.33 -17.98
C ASN A 161 -14.17 -17.57 -17.14
N TYR A 162 -15.45 -17.74 -16.78
CA TYR A 162 -15.94 -18.84 -15.95
C TYR A 162 -15.42 -18.83 -14.49
N GLU A 163 -14.89 -17.71 -14.01
CA GLU A 163 -14.45 -17.49 -12.64
C GLU A 163 -15.33 -16.43 -11.96
N ASP A 164 -15.73 -16.72 -10.71
CA ASP A 164 -16.46 -15.79 -9.85
C ASP A 164 -15.45 -15.02 -8.97
N ILE A 165 -15.19 -13.75 -9.30
CA ILE A 165 -14.24 -12.90 -8.55
C ILE A 165 -15.02 -12.06 -7.54
N LEU A 166 -14.82 -12.31 -6.25
CA LEU A 166 -15.47 -11.56 -5.18
C LEU A 166 -15.03 -10.09 -5.17
N ARG A 167 -15.97 -9.17 -5.37
CA ARG A 167 -15.72 -7.73 -5.33
C ARG A 167 -15.96 -7.15 -3.95
N GLN A 168 -17.10 -7.49 -3.35
CA GLN A 168 -17.45 -7.04 -2.01
C GLN A 168 -18.38 -8.07 -1.35
N LYS A 169 -18.07 -8.47 -0.12
CA LYS A 169 -18.95 -9.23 0.77
C LYS A 169 -19.01 -8.54 2.13
N PHE A 170 -20.22 -8.24 2.59
CA PHE A 170 -20.42 -7.52 3.83
C PHE A 170 -21.69 -8.00 4.55
N LEU A 171 -21.71 -7.76 5.86
CA LEU A 171 -22.87 -8.06 6.68
C LEU A 171 -23.91 -6.93 6.50
N CYS A 172 -25.16 -7.29 6.27
CA CYS A 172 -26.24 -6.33 6.05
C CYS A 172 -26.66 -5.65 7.37
N THR A 173 -25.87 -4.66 7.78
CA THR A 173 -26.10 -3.81 8.96
C THR A 173 -25.77 -2.36 8.63
N MET A 174 -26.09 -1.43 9.52
CA MET A 174 -25.57 -0.06 9.43
C MET A 174 -24.03 -0.05 9.32
N PRO A 175 -23.43 0.77 8.43
CA PRO A 175 -24.06 1.70 7.49
C PRO A 175 -24.37 1.10 6.10
N PHE A 176 -24.08 -0.18 5.85
CA PHE A 176 -24.24 -0.83 4.56
C PHE A 176 -25.70 -1.10 4.19
N CYS A 177 -26.57 -1.37 5.16
CA CYS A 177 -27.99 -1.62 4.95
C CYS A 177 -28.83 -0.68 5.82
N THR A 178 -29.75 0.05 5.20
CA THR A 178 -30.73 0.91 5.88
C THR A 178 -32.12 0.67 5.30
N ILE A 179 -33.13 0.58 6.16
CA ILE A 179 -34.53 0.56 5.72
C ILE A 179 -35.01 2.01 5.55
N SER A 180 -35.76 2.26 4.48
CA SER A 180 -36.35 3.57 4.18
C SER A 180 -37.39 3.99 5.22
N GLU A 181 -37.67 5.30 5.30
CA GLU A 181 -38.65 5.84 6.27
C GLU A 181 -40.07 5.29 6.07
N ASP A 182 -40.44 4.98 4.82
CA ASP A 182 -41.72 4.35 4.48
C ASP A 182 -41.79 2.85 4.86
N SER A 183 -40.68 2.27 5.31
CA SER A 183 -40.52 0.84 5.63
C SER A 183 -40.67 -0.11 4.44
N TYR A 184 -40.71 0.35 3.18
CA TYR A 184 -40.90 -0.54 2.01
C TYR A 184 -39.61 -0.85 1.26
N SER A 185 -38.50 -0.18 1.55
CA SER A 185 -37.28 -0.32 0.76
C SER A 185 -36.05 -0.59 1.64
N LEU A 186 -35.23 -1.53 1.20
CA LEU A 186 -33.89 -1.79 1.72
C LEU A 186 -32.87 -1.09 0.83
N ILE A 187 -32.22 -0.07 1.38
CA ILE A 187 -31.13 0.65 0.74
C ILE A 187 -29.82 -0.03 1.12
N ILE A 188 -29.03 -0.39 0.10
CA ILE A 188 -27.74 -1.05 0.23
C ILE A 188 -26.65 -0.08 -0.26
N ASN A 189 -25.80 0.37 0.65
CA ASN A 189 -24.68 1.24 0.36
C ASN A 189 -23.43 0.40 0.10
N LEU A 190 -22.70 0.70 -0.97
CA LEU A 190 -21.54 -0.03 -1.44
C LEU A 190 -20.28 0.83 -1.39
N SER A 191 -19.12 0.19 -1.52
CA SER A 191 -17.88 0.93 -1.72
C SER A 191 -17.72 1.26 -3.20
N SER A 192 -17.95 2.54 -3.54
CA SER A 192 -17.91 3.07 -4.91
C SER A 192 -16.66 2.62 -5.67
N ASN A 193 -15.48 2.78 -5.08
CA ASN A 193 -14.20 2.63 -5.78
C ASN A 193 -13.81 1.16 -6.05
N VAL A 194 -14.47 0.21 -5.38
CA VAL A 194 -14.06 -1.20 -5.33
C VAL A 194 -15.05 -2.13 -6.03
N THR A 195 -16.34 -1.80 -6.00
CA THR A 195 -17.38 -2.78 -6.33
C THR A 195 -17.61 -2.91 -7.83
N PHE A 196 -18.20 -1.89 -8.45
CA PHE A 196 -18.51 -1.84 -9.88
C PHE A 196 -17.45 -0.99 -10.62
N ASN A 197 -16.19 -1.43 -10.58
CA ASN A 197 -15.03 -0.62 -10.98
C ASN A 197 -14.34 -1.05 -12.29
N ILE A 198 -14.91 -2.04 -12.98
CA ILE A 198 -14.43 -2.56 -14.29
C ILE A 198 -15.39 -2.10 -15.40
N PRO A 199 -14.89 -1.53 -16.52
CA PRO A 199 -15.71 -1.17 -17.67
C PRO A 199 -16.17 -2.41 -18.44
N ASN A 200 -17.36 -2.35 -19.07
CA ASN A 200 -17.92 -3.45 -19.87
C ASN A 200 -17.93 -4.81 -19.16
N ALA A 201 -18.18 -4.82 -17.85
CA ALA A 201 -18.12 -6.02 -17.03
C ALA A 201 -19.50 -6.48 -16.57
N SER A 202 -19.64 -7.79 -16.39
CA SER A 202 -20.83 -8.42 -15.84
C SER A 202 -20.63 -8.77 -14.37
N TYR A 203 -21.54 -8.30 -13.54
CA TYR A 203 -21.59 -8.58 -12.12
C TYR A 203 -22.87 -9.31 -11.77
N TYR A 204 -22.84 -10.01 -10.64
CA TYR A 204 -24.05 -10.53 -10.05
C TYR A 204 -24.05 -10.39 -8.52
N VAL A 205 -25.24 -10.24 -7.96
CA VAL A 205 -25.46 -10.11 -6.51
C VAL A 205 -26.12 -11.37 -5.97
N GLU A 206 -25.60 -11.85 -4.84
CA GLU A 206 -26.19 -12.89 -4.01
C GLU A 206 -26.54 -12.33 -2.64
N ILE A 207 -27.73 -12.67 -2.14
CA ILE A 207 -28.24 -12.28 -0.83
C ILE A 207 -28.71 -13.55 -0.13
N GLU A 208 -28.25 -13.77 1.10
CA GLU A 208 -28.67 -14.91 1.92
C GLU A 208 -30.16 -14.80 2.32
N ASP A 209 -30.78 -15.93 2.68
CA ASP A 209 -32.19 -15.92 3.11
C ASP A 209 -32.37 -15.18 4.43
N ASN A 210 -33.59 -14.69 4.68
CA ASN A 210 -33.97 -14.04 5.93
C ASN A 210 -33.24 -12.72 6.19
N PHE A 211 -32.87 -12.00 5.14
CA PHE A 211 -32.17 -10.71 5.23
C PHE A 211 -33.09 -9.55 5.66
N VAL A 212 -34.40 -9.73 5.53
CA VAL A 212 -35.47 -8.87 6.06
C VAL A 212 -36.70 -9.71 6.43
N GLU A 213 -37.55 -9.18 7.31
CA GLU A 213 -38.84 -9.76 7.70
C GLU A 213 -39.96 -8.75 7.45
N TYR A 214 -41.19 -9.23 7.36
CA TYR A 214 -42.34 -8.35 7.25
C TYR A 214 -42.73 -7.78 8.61
N LYS A 215 -42.88 -6.46 8.66
CA LYS A 215 -43.13 -5.68 9.89
C LYS A 215 -44.35 -6.14 10.70
N TYR A 216 -45.34 -6.70 10.04
CA TYR A 216 -46.61 -7.11 10.65
C TYR A 216 -46.86 -8.61 10.56
N GLU A 217 -45.88 -9.39 10.10
CA GLU A 217 -46.00 -10.84 9.87
C GLU A 217 -44.78 -11.57 10.48
N ILE A 218 -44.87 -12.90 10.64
CA ILE A 218 -43.76 -13.71 11.18
C ILE A 218 -42.88 -14.28 10.05
N GLU A 219 -43.21 -13.93 8.81
CA GLU A 219 -42.54 -14.43 7.61
C GLU A 219 -41.32 -13.57 7.25
N THR A 220 -40.26 -14.26 6.84
CA THR A 220 -39.00 -13.68 6.37
C THR A 220 -38.92 -13.74 4.86
N VAL A 221 -38.17 -12.81 4.26
CA VAL A 221 -38.02 -12.79 2.80
C VAL A 221 -36.90 -13.75 2.36
N PRO A 222 -37.17 -14.66 1.39
CA PRO A 222 -36.15 -15.50 0.76
C PRO A 222 -35.07 -14.66 0.08
N GLY A 223 -33.83 -15.14 0.05
CA GLY A 223 -32.70 -14.42 -0.54
C GLY A 223 -32.67 -14.45 -2.07
N ILE A 224 -31.54 -14.03 -2.64
CA ILE A 224 -31.23 -14.11 -4.09
C ILE A 224 -30.05 -15.05 -4.25
N LYS A 225 -30.23 -16.17 -4.98
CA LYS A 225 -29.23 -17.24 -5.14
C LYS A 225 -29.12 -17.72 -6.59
N LYS A 226 -27.97 -18.31 -6.96
CA LYS A 226 -27.78 -19.00 -8.25
C LYS A 226 -28.84 -20.11 -8.44
N PRO A 227 -29.33 -20.34 -9.68
CA PRO A 227 -28.80 -19.85 -10.97
C PRO A 227 -29.35 -18.48 -11.44
N LYS A 228 -30.27 -17.85 -10.69
CA LYS A 228 -30.91 -16.57 -11.09
C LYS A 228 -30.47 -15.44 -10.16
N SER A 229 -29.17 -15.15 -10.18
CA SER A 229 -28.56 -14.02 -9.48
C SER A 229 -28.97 -12.69 -10.11
N TRP A 230 -28.94 -11.62 -9.32
CA TRP A 230 -29.23 -10.28 -9.82
C TRP A 230 -28.06 -9.76 -10.65
N ASN A 231 -28.20 -9.84 -11.98
CA ASN A 231 -27.15 -9.52 -12.93
C ASN A 231 -27.15 -8.01 -13.26
N ILE A 232 -25.95 -7.41 -13.31
CA ILE A 232 -25.72 -5.98 -13.51
C ILE A 232 -24.55 -5.80 -14.49
N TYR A 233 -24.65 -4.85 -15.41
CA TYR A 233 -23.59 -4.54 -16.37
C TYR A 233 -23.07 -3.12 -16.18
N THR A 234 -21.77 -2.91 -16.37
CA THR A 234 -21.16 -1.57 -16.30
C THR A 234 -20.94 -0.95 -17.68
N ALA A 235 -21.05 0.38 -17.75
CA ALA A 235 -20.75 1.17 -18.93
C ALA A 235 -19.29 1.03 -19.40
N SER A 236 -19.03 1.48 -20.64
CA SER A 236 -17.77 1.28 -21.35
C SER A 236 -16.64 2.25 -20.98
N GLU A 237 -16.96 3.39 -20.37
CA GLU A 237 -15.99 4.48 -20.16
C GLU A 237 -15.94 4.94 -18.70
N TYR A 238 -14.70 5.16 -18.23
CA TYR A 238 -14.46 5.91 -17.00
C TYR A 238 -14.80 7.38 -17.26
N LYS A 239 -15.78 7.93 -16.53
CA LYS A 239 -16.00 9.39 -16.51
C LYS A 239 -14.79 10.01 -15.80
N HIS A 240 -13.86 10.58 -16.58
CA HIS A 240 -12.67 11.31 -16.13
C HIS A 240 -11.48 10.43 -15.68
N PRO A 241 -10.73 9.78 -16.60
CA PRO A 241 -9.37 9.39 -16.27
C PRO A 241 -8.57 10.67 -15.96
N GLU A 242 -8.14 10.85 -14.72
CA GLU A 242 -7.16 11.89 -14.42
C GLU A 242 -5.89 11.58 -15.21
N LYS A 243 -5.51 12.48 -16.11
CA LYS A 243 -4.19 12.45 -16.74
C LYS A 243 -3.16 12.90 -15.71
N ASP A 244 -2.75 11.98 -14.84
CA ASP A 244 -1.59 12.21 -13.99
C ASP A 244 -0.32 11.78 -14.74
N ASN A 245 0.70 12.64 -14.71
CA ASN A 245 1.91 12.55 -15.55
C ASN A 245 3.01 11.64 -14.95
N ASN A 246 2.66 10.72 -14.05
CA ASN A 246 3.65 9.85 -13.39
C ASN A 246 3.83 8.54 -14.15
N ASP A 247 5.05 8.32 -14.67
CA ASP A 247 5.43 7.16 -15.49
C ASP A 247 5.11 5.81 -14.82
N PHE A 248 5.35 5.68 -13.51
CA PHE A 248 5.05 4.51 -12.70
C PHE A 248 5.07 4.86 -11.21
N ILE A 249 4.50 3.99 -10.38
CA ILE A 249 4.58 4.09 -8.91
C ILE A 249 5.16 2.81 -8.36
N ILE A 250 6.05 2.91 -7.38
CA ILE A 250 6.48 1.77 -6.57
C ILE A 250 5.76 1.86 -5.23
N GLY A 251 5.03 0.82 -4.87
CA GLY A 251 4.44 0.67 -3.55
C GLY A 251 4.97 -0.58 -2.86
N ILE A 252 4.98 -0.56 -1.53
CA ILE A 252 5.48 -1.60 -0.66
C ILE A 252 4.30 -2.17 0.10
N LEU A 253 4.14 -3.48 0.03
CA LEU A 253 3.23 -4.22 0.89
C LEU A 253 4.04 -5.01 1.91
N ARG A 254 3.42 -5.28 3.06
CA ARG A 254 4.00 -6.07 4.14
C ARG A 254 3.13 -7.29 4.37
N LEU A 255 3.75 -8.46 4.58
CA LEU A 255 3.03 -9.62 5.10
C LEU A 255 2.92 -9.53 6.62
N ASN A 256 1.81 -10.00 7.16
CA ASN A 256 1.65 -10.17 8.60
C ASN A 256 2.61 -11.27 9.14
N PRO A 257 2.75 -11.43 10.47
CA PRO A 257 3.66 -12.43 11.03
C PRO A 257 3.39 -13.87 10.55
N GLU A 258 2.12 -14.26 10.42
CA GLU A 258 1.72 -15.59 9.95
C GLU A 258 2.16 -15.82 8.50
N GLY A 259 1.88 -14.88 7.60
CA GLY A 259 2.27 -14.93 6.20
C GLY A 259 3.78 -14.93 6.00
N THR A 260 4.51 -14.13 6.79
CA THR A 260 5.98 -14.12 6.74
C THR A 260 6.55 -15.47 7.19
N GLN A 261 5.98 -16.07 8.24
CA GLN A 261 6.39 -17.39 8.71
C GLN A 261 6.10 -18.49 7.67
N GLU A 262 4.93 -18.46 7.03
CA GLU A 262 4.58 -19.39 5.95
C GLU A 262 5.53 -19.24 4.75
N PHE A 263 5.79 -18.00 4.33
CA PHE A 263 6.69 -17.71 3.21
C PHE A 263 8.14 -18.16 3.49
N SER A 264 8.64 -17.97 4.71
CA SER A 264 10.02 -18.32 5.08
C SER A 264 10.33 -19.81 4.90
N LYS A 265 9.32 -20.69 5.03
CA LYS A 265 9.41 -22.14 4.86
C LYS A 265 9.53 -22.57 3.40
N LEU A 266 9.23 -21.69 2.46
CA LEU A 266 9.29 -21.99 1.03
C LEU A 266 10.74 -22.05 0.54
N ASP A 267 11.00 -23.02 -0.35
CA ASP A 267 12.25 -23.10 -1.10
C ASP A 267 12.29 -22.04 -2.22
N LYS A 268 13.39 -21.98 -2.96
CA LYS A 268 13.57 -20.97 -4.02
C LYS A 268 12.46 -21.03 -5.09
N ASN A 269 11.98 -22.23 -5.44
CA ASN A 269 10.93 -22.38 -6.43
C ASN A 269 9.57 -21.95 -5.88
N GLY A 270 9.22 -22.37 -4.67
CA GLY A 270 8.00 -21.98 -3.99
C GLY A 270 7.91 -20.47 -3.78
N ARG A 271 9.03 -19.79 -3.46
CA ARG A 271 9.07 -18.32 -3.37
C ARG A 271 8.78 -17.65 -4.71
N ASN A 272 9.34 -18.16 -5.82
CA ASN A 272 9.06 -17.62 -7.14
C ASN A 272 7.59 -17.83 -7.56
N GLU A 273 7.02 -19.00 -7.25
CA GLU A 273 5.59 -19.26 -7.48
C GLU A 273 4.70 -18.35 -6.64
N PHE A 274 5.03 -18.16 -5.36
CA PHE A 274 4.33 -17.24 -4.47
C PHE A 274 4.24 -15.84 -5.07
N PHE A 275 5.35 -15.25 -5.51
CA PHE A 275 5.34 -13.91 -6.10
C PHE A 275 4.59 -13.84 -7.43
N LYS A 276 4.67 -14.91 -8.25
CA LYS A 276 3.94 -14.99 -9.52
C LYS A 276 2.42 -14.99 -9.28
N PHE A 277 1.94 -15.81 -8.36
CA PHE A 277 0.50 -15.90 -8.07
C PHE A 277 0.00 -14.71 -7.27
N MET A 278 0.79 -14.17 -6.34
CA MET A 278 0.46 -12.94 -5.64
C MET A 278 0.25 -11.77 -6.61
N LYS A 279 1.11 -11.63 -7.63
CA LYS A 279 0.93 -10.63 -8.70
C LYS A 279 -0.43 -10.80 -9.41
N ILE A 280 -0.77 -12.03 -9.81
CA ILE A 280 -2.05 -12.33 -10.50
C ILE A 280 -3.24 -12.03 -9.58
N ASP A 281 -3.13 -12.36 -8.30
CA ASP A 281 -4.23 -12.19 -7.36
C ASP A 281 -4.44 -10.72 -6.98
N LEU A 282 -3.36 -9.95 -6.88
CA LEU A 282 -3.43 -8.49 -6.79
C LEU A 282 -4.14 -7.92 -8.03
N SER A 283 -3.74 -8.35 -9.24
CA SER A 283 -4.32 -7.83 -10.49
C SER A 283 -5.82 -8.13 -10.59
N LYS A 284 -6.28 -9.31 -10.12
CA LYS A 284 -7.70 -9.66 -10.00
C LYS A 284 -8.44 -8.83 -8.93
N GLY A 285 -7.80 -8.56 -7.80
CA GLY A 285 -8.37 -7.78 -6.69
C GLY A 285 -8.64 -6.31 -7.05
N ILE A 286 -7.65 -5.62 -7.64
CA ILE A 286 -7.70 -4.20 -8.06
C ILE A 286 -7.96 -4.02 -9.56
N PRO A 287 -8.91 -4.78 -10.10
CA PRO A 287 -9.02 -5.27 -11.47
C PRO A 287 -8.21 -4.45 -12.49
N VAL A 288 -6.95 -4.84 -12.62
CA VAL A 288 -5.97 -4.25 -13.51
C VAL A 288 -5.31 -5.38 -14.30
N ASP A 289 -4.86 -5.05 -15.50
CA ASP A 289 -4.04 -5.93 -16.33
C ASP A 289 -2.80 -6.42 -15.55
N ASP A 290 -2.53 -7.73 -15.57
CA ASP A 290 -1.38 -8.31 -14.87
C ASP A 290 -0.05 -7.75 -15.38
N SER A 291 0.00 -7.32 -16.64
CA SER A 291 1.12 -6.68 -17.30
C SER A 291 1.45 -5.30 -16.72
N ARG A 292 0.66 -4.77 -15.79
CA ARG A 292 0.93 -3.47 -15.15
C ARG A 292 1.56 -3.59 -13.77
N ILE A 293 1.54 -4.78 -13.15
CA ILE A 293 2.09 -5.01 -11.81
C ILE A 293 3.36 -5.84 -11.91
N TYR A 294 4.46 -5.36 -11.34
CA TYR A 294 5.75 -6.06 -11.33
C TYR A 294 6.36 -6.07 -9.95
N LYS A 295 6.80 -7.23 -9.48
CA LYS A 295 7.67 -7.28 -8.30
C LYS A 295 9.01 -6.64 -8.65
N VAL A 296 9.45 -5.71 -7.80
CA VAL A 296 10.74 -5.04 -7.88
C VAL A 296 11.75 -5.73 -6.97
N ASP A 297 11.41 -5.85 -5.68
CA ASP A 297 12.32 -6.39 -4.66
C ASP A 297 11.53 -6.95 -3.46
N ASP A 298 12.21 -7.65 -2.56
CA ASP A 298 11.70 -8.07 -1.27
C ASP A 298 12.80 -8.01 -0.20
N ILE A 299 12.47 -7.44 0.97
CA ILE A 299 13.38 -7.29 2.11
C ILE A 299 12.67 -7.72 3.39
N TYR A 300 13.47 -8.06 4.42
CA TYR A 300 12.94 -8.27 5.77
C TYR A 300 13.19 -7.01 6.61
N GLU A 301 12.15 -6.56 7.29
CA GLU A 301 12.22 -5.47 8.27
C GLU A 301 11.93 -6.03 9.66
N HIS A 302 12.73 -5.66 10.66
CA HIS A 302 12.47 -6.03 12.04
C HIS A 302 11.43 -5.09 12.65
N ASP A 303 10.26 -5.62 12.95
CA ASP A 303 9.18 -4.88 13.61
C ASP A 303 9.38 -4.89 15.13
N ILE A 304 9.75 -3.73 15.67
CA ILE A 304 10.02 -3.50 17.10
C ILE A 304 8.78 -3.79 17.96
N VAL A 305 7.57 -3.62 17.43
CA VAL A 305 6.32 -3.81 18.18
C VAL A 305 6.01 -5.29 18.38
N THR A 306 6.27 -6.10 17.35
CA THR A 306 5.98 -7.54 17.36
C THR A 306 7.20 -8.42 17.65
N ASP A 307 8.40 -7.82 17.76
CA ASP A 307 9.70 -8.49 17.88
C ASP A 307 9.86 -9.59 16.82
N SER A 308 9.49 -9.27 15.57
CA SER A 308 9.46 -10.23 14.46
C SER A 308 9.99 -9.63 13.17
N GLU A 309 10.67 -10.45 12.37
CA GLU A 309 11.03 -10.08 11.00
C GLU A 309 9.79 -10.22 10.10
N LEU A 310 9.41 -9.13 9.43
CA LEU A 310 8.29 -9.07 8.52
C LEU A 310 8.78 -8.91 7.08
N LEU A 311 8.18 -9.64 6.15
CA LEU A 311 8.52 -9.55 4.74
C LEU A 311 7.84 -8.33 4.11
N LEU A 312 8.65 -7.43 3.56
CA LEU A 312 8.22 -6.32 2.72
C LEU A 312 8.46 -6.67 1.26
N ILE A 313 7.47 -6.42 0.41
CA ILE A 313 7.51 -6.72 -1.02
C ILE A 313 7.19 -5.46 -1.80
N SER A 314 8.11 -5.06 -2.68
CA SER A 314 7.98 -3.87 -3.51
C SER A 314 7.35 -4.23 -4.85
N TYR A 315 6.27 -3.54 -5.22
CA TYR A 315 5.58 -3.68 -6.49
C TYR A 315 5.57 -2.36 -7.26
N ARG A 316 5.95 -2.43 -8.53
CA ARG A 316 5.84 -1.34 -9.50
C ARG A 316 4.50 -1.46 -10.23
N ILE A 317 3.79 -0.34 -10.34
CA ILE A 317 2.56 -0.16 -11.09
C ILE A 317 2.85 0.79 -12.27
N ASP A 318 2.80 0.25 -13.47
CA ASP A 318 3.02 1.00 -14.72
C ASP A 318 1.75 1.67 -15.24
N LEU A 319 1.91 2.63 -16.14
CA LEU A 319 0.82 3.23 -16.91
C LEU A 319 0.09 2.19 -17.80
N PRO A 320 -1.16 2.47 -18.20
CA PRO A 320 -1.88 1.58 -19.10
C PRO A 320 -1.36 1.70 -20.53
N ASP A 321 -1.13 0.57 -21.19
CA ASP A 321 -0.90 0.51 -22.63
C ASP A 321 -2.22 0.65 -23.42
N GLU A 322 -2.14 0.78 -24.74
CA GLU A 322 -3.31 0.87 -25.63
C GLU A 322 -4.28 -0.32 -25.47
N ASN A 323 -3.75 -1.52 -25.20
CA ASN A 323 -4.53 -2.75 -25.08
C ASN A 323 -5.09 -3.01 -23.66
N CYS A 324 -4.66 -2.26 -22.65
CA CYS A 324 -5.11 -2.48 -21.27
C CYS A 324 -6.60 -2.18 -21.12
N PHE A 325 -7.36 -3.07 -20.47
CA PHE A 325 -8.79 -2.80 -20.22
C PHE A 325 -8.97 -1.74 -19.15
N ASN A 326 -8.08 -1.71 -18.15
CA ASN A 326 -8.09 -0.71 -17.11
C ASN A 326 -7.24 0.50 -17.55
N LYS A 327 -7.90 1.66 -17.72
CA LYS A 327 -7.26 2.91 -18.16
C LYS A 327 -6.88 3.86 -17.02
N LYS A 328 -6.95 3.42 -15.77
CA LYS A 328 -6.54 4.22 -14.62
C LYS A 328 -5.05 4.53 -14.66
N SER A 329 -4.68 5.70 -14.17
CA SER A 329 -3.30 6.06 -13.89
C SER A 329 -2.68 5.12 -12.85
N SER A 330 -1.36 5.07 -12.80
CA SER A 330 -0.60 4.32 -11.78
C SER A 330 -0.96 4.77 -10.35
N LYS A 331 -1.28 6.06 -10.18
CA LYS A 331 -1.71 6.66 -8.91
C LYS A 331 -3.09 6.21 -8.45
N GLU A 332 -4.08 6.27 -9.33
CA GLU A 332 -5.43 5.79 -8.99
C GLU A 332 -5.41 4.31 -8.57
N ILE A 333 -4.62 3.48 -9.26
CA ILE A 333 -4.48 2.06 -8.88
C ILE A 333 -3.80 1.91 -7.53
N TYR A 334 -2.75 2.70 -7.26
CA TYR A 334 -2.10 2.73 -5.96
C TYR A 334 -3.09 3.10 -4.85
N ASP A 335 -3.88 4.16 -5.05
CA ASP A 335 -4.85 4.65 -4.07
C ASP A 335 -5.97 3.64 -3.83
N ASP A 336 -6.47 2.99 -4.90
CA ASP A 336 -7.45 1.92 -4.83
C ASP A 336 -6.91 0.70 -4.08
N LEU A 337 -5.69 0.25 -4.41
CA LEU A 337 -5.05 -0.90 -3.76
C LEU A 337 -4.81 -0.64 -2.28
N ASN A 338 -4.32 0.54 -1.92
CA ASN A 338 -4.11 0.93 -0.54
C ASN A 338 -5.45 1.00 0.23
N SER A 339 -6.50 1.56 -0.39
CA SER A 339 -7.84 1.64 0.20
C SER A 339 -8.44 0.25 0.42
N LEU A 340 -8.19 -0.67 -0.52
CA LEU A 340 -8.62 -2.07 -0.46
C LEU A 340 -7.92 -2.85 0.65
N ILE A 341 -6.59 -2.76 0.73
CA ILE A 341 -5.81 -3.46 1.76
C ILE A 341 -6.16 -2.96 3.16
N ARG A 342 -6.33 -1.63 3.32
CA ARG A 342 -6.67 -1.03 4.61
C ARG A 342 -8.12 -1.25 5.03
N ASN A 343 -8.95 -1.87 4.18
CA ASN A 343 -10.34 -2.08 4.48
C ASN A 343 -10.55 -3.19 5.55
N ASP A 344 -11.23 -2.84 6.63
CA ASP A 344 -11.65 -3.75 7.70
C ASP A 344 -13.17 -3.96 7.77
N LYS A 345 -13.93 -3.32 6.89
CA LYS A 345 -15.40 -3.27 6.95
C LYS A 345 -16.08 -4.32 6.08
N PHE A 346 -15.40 -4.81 5.06
CA PHE A 346 -15.92 -5.80 4.12
C PHE A 346 -14.81 -6.75 3.64
N ILE A 347 -15.24 -7.86 3.07
CA ILE A 347 -14.37 -8.92 2.55
C ILE A 347 -14.30 -8.77 1.03
N THR A 348 -13.11 -8.95 0.47
CA THR A 348 -12.80 -8.85 -0.96
C THR A 348 -12.04 -10.08 -1.45
N TYR A 349 -11.73 -10.14 -2.74
CA TYR A 349 -10.85 -11.17 -3.29
C TYR A 349 -9.47 -11.24 -2.59
N LEU A 350 -8.94 -10.09 -2.14
CA LEU A 350 -7.64 -10.05 -1.46
C LEU A 350 -7.67 -10.74 -0.09
N ASP A 351 -8.84 -10.83 0.53
CA ASP A 351 -9.01 -11.47 1.84
C ASP A 351 -9.17 -12.99 1.75
N THR A 352 -9.52 -13.51 0.56
CA THR A 352 -9.85 -14.92 0.36
C THR A 352 -8.79 -15.69 -0.43
N SER A 353 -7.95 -15.00 -1.21
CA SER A 353 -6.85 -15.66 -1.93
C SER A 353 -5.74 -16.14 -0.98
N ASN A 354 -5.19 -17.32 -1.28
CA ASN A 354 -4.06 -17.89 -0.53
C ASN A 354 -2.78 -17.05 -0.59
N TYR A 355 -2.61 -16.21 -1.61
CA TYR A 355 -1.39 -15.43 -1.82
C TYR A 355 -1.50 -13.97 -1.34
N THR A 356 -2.70 -13.49 -1.03
CA THR A 356 -2.95 -12.11 -0.59
C THR A 356 -3.64 -11.99 0.77
N LYS A 357 -4.29 -13.06 1.28
CA LYS A 357 -4.99 -13.05 2.59
C LYS A 357 -4.13 -12.62 3.79
N ASN A 358 -2.81 -12.83 3.70
CA ASN A 358 -1.86 -12.53 4.77
C ASN A 358 -1.17 -11.16 4.59
N ILE A 359 -1.66 -10.30 3.68
CA ILE A 359 -1.21 -8.91 3.61
C ILE A 359 -1.61 -8.18 4.90
N ASP A 360 -0.67 -7.43 5.46
CA ASP A 360 -0.89 -6.63 6.66
C ASP A 360 -1.76 -5.39 6.35
N LYS A 361 -3.03 -5.48 6.75
CA LYS A 361 -4.01 -4.40 6.60
C LYS A 361 -3.62 -3.12 7.34
N GLY A 362 -2.97 -3.24 8.51
CA GLY A 362 -2.55 -2.10 9.32
C GLY A 362 -1.43 -1.33 8.62
N TYR A 363 -0.51 -2.04 7.99
CA TYR A 363 0.57 -1.45 7.19
C TYR A 363 0.06 -0.76 5.92
N GLY A 364 -0.92 -1.37 5.22
CA GLY A 364 -1.45 -0.85 3.96
C GLY A 364 -0.51 -1.07 2.78
N PHE A 365 -0.67 -0.25 1.73
CA PHE A 365 0.24 -0.20 0.59
C PHE A 365 0.96 1.14 0.60
N GLN A 366 2.23 1.15 1.01
CA GLN A 366 3.00 2.36 1.25
C GLN A 366 3.73 2.76 -0.02
N ARG A 367 3.64 4.03 -0.42
CA ARG A 367 4.43 4.53 -1.56
C ARG A 367 5.91 4.44 -1.19
N SER A 368 6.67 3.71 -1.98
CA SER A 368 8.12 3.84 -1.95
C SER A 368 8.46 5.16 -2.62
N SER A 369 9.04 6.07 -1.87
CA SER A 369 9.70 7.23 -2.44
C SER A 369 11.03 6.75 -3.02
N ASN A 370 11.30 7.15 -4.27
CA ASN A 370 12.64 6.91 -4.79
C ASN A 370 13.63 7.79 -3.99
N LEU A 371 14.88 7.33 -3.81
CA LEU A 371 15.91 8.05 -3.07
C LEU A 371 16.01 9.53 -3.50
N TRP A 372 15.82 9.81 -4.79
CA TRP A 372 15.86 11.17 -5.33
C TRP A 372 14.73 12.08 -4.83
N GLU A 373 13.51 11.55 -4.70
CA GLU A 373 12.36 12.28 -4.15
C GLU A 373 12.61 12.61 -2.68
N GLU A 374 13.12 11.68 -1.89
CA GLU A 374 13.44 11.94 -0.48
C GLU A 374 14.59 12.94 -0.33
N ILE A 375 15.67 12.78 -1.09
CA ILE A 375 16.76 13.77 -1.12
C ILE A 375 16.21 15.14 -1.50
N LYS A 376 15.33 15.23 -2.50
CA LYS A 376 14.70 16.48 -2.93
C LYS A 376 13.85 17.10 -1.83
N ILE A 377 13.01 16.32 -1.15
CA ILE A 377 12.18 16.77 -0.03
C ILE A 377 13.07 17.27 1.12
N SER A 378 14.09 16.50 1.47
CA SER A 378 15.06 16.80 2.52
C SER A 378 15.81 18.11 2.23
N LEU A 379 16.27 18.29 0.99
CA LEU A 379 16.91 19.52 0.52
C LEU A 379 15.94 20.70 0.52
N GLN A 380 14.70 20.53 0.08
CA GLN A 380 13.69 21.59 0.14
C GLN A 380 13.41 22.02 1.58
N ASN A 381 13.33 21.08 2.51
CA ASN A 381 13.17 21.36 3.93
C ASN A 381 14.39 22.09 4.51
N PHE A 382 15.60 21.68 4.13
CA PHE A 382 16.85 22.34 4.52
C PHE A 382 16.93 23.78 3.99
N VAL A 383 16.60 24.00 2.71
CA VAL A 383 16.58 25.33 2.08
C VAL A 383 15.49 26.21 2.67
N ARG A 384 14.36 25.65 3.09
CA ARG A 384 13.32 26.40 3.82
C ARG A 384 13.76 26.79 5.24
N ASN A 385 14.71 26.07 5.82
CA ASN A 385 15.27 26.39 7.13
C ASN A 385 16.26 27.56 7.01
N THR A 386 15.72 28.78 7.15
CA THR A 386 16.47 30.04 7.04
C THR A 386 17.66 30.12 7.99
N VAL A 387 17.55 29.55 9.19
CA VAL A 387 18.65 29.54 10.18
C VAL A 387 19.83 28.70 9.69
N SER A 388 19.56 27.49 9.20
CA SER A 388 20.60 26.58 8.69
C SER A 388 21.32 27.16 7.47
N LEU A 389 20.58 27.79 6.56
CA LEU A 389 21.16 28.49 5.41
C LEU A 389 22.04 29.67 5.81
N ILE A 390 21.61 30.48 6.79
CA ILE A 390 22.41 31.62 7.27
C ILE A 390 23.73 31.13 7.87
N ILE A 391 23.70 30.05 8.66
CA ILE A 391 24.90 29.43 9.25
C ILE A 391 25.83 28.92 8.13
N LEU A 392 25.29 28.25 7.11
CA LEU A 392 26.07 27.76 5.97
C LEU A 392 26.71 28.91 5.17
N MET A 393 25.99 29.99 4.90
CA MET A 393 26.51 31.17 4.19
C MET A 393 27.59 31.91 5.00
N ILE A 394 27.40 32.06 6.31
CA ILE A 394 28.37 32.72 7.19
C ILE A 394 29.64 31.87 7.29
N SER A 395 29.51 30.55 7.51
CA SER A 395 30.66 29.66 7.66
C SER A 395 31.49 29.59 6.38
N THR A 396 30.85 29.40 5.21
CA THR A 396 31.55 29.41 3.91
C THR A 396 32.18 30.77 3.61
N GLY A 397 31.47 31.86 3.86
CA GLY A 397 32.00 33.22 3.71
C GLY A 397 33.23 33.47 4.58
N LEU A 398 33.20 33.02 5.84
CA LEU A 398 34.33 33.14 6.78
C LEU A 398 35.55 32.38 6.29
N ILE A 399 35.38 31.14 5.81
CA ILE A 399 36.46 30.31 5.27
C ILE A 399 37.13 31.01 4.06
N ILE A 400 36.32 31.54 3.14
CA ILE A 400 36.81 32.27 1.97
C ILE A 400 37.59 33.52 2.38
N ILE A 401 37.06 34.30 3.33
CA ILE A 401 37.73 35.49 3.87
C ILE A 401 39.07 35.12 4.50
N LEU A 402 39.12 34.06 5.32
CA LEU A 402 40.36 33.59 5.95
C LEU A 402 41.40 33.16 4.91
N TYR A 403 40.99 32.45 3.86
CA TYR A 403 41.88 32.06 2.77
C TYR A 403 42.51 33.27 2.07
N PHE A 404 41.69 34.26 1.66
CA PHE A 404 42.19 35.47 1.02
C PHE A 404 43.03 36.32 1.96
N PHE A 405 42.66 36.40 3.24
CA PHE A 405 43.43 37.11 4.26
C PHE A 405 44.83 36.52 4.44
N GLY A 406 44.93 35.19 4.57
CA GLY A 406 46.23 34.51 4.66
C GLY A 406 47.08 34.74 3.42
N ARG A 407 46.48 34.59 2.24
CA ARG A 407 47.17 34.80 0.96
C ARG A 407 47.62 36.26 0.76
N TYR A 408 46.83 37.23 1.22
CA TYR A 408 47.20 38.64 1.21
C TYR A 408 48.41 38.90 2.11
N LYS A 409 48.42 38.35 3.32
CA LYS A 409 49.45 38.61 4.33
C LYS A 409 50.77 37.88 4.06
N ASN A 410 50.72 36.61 3.65
CA ASN A 410 51.91 35.83 3.31
C ASN A 410 51.64 34.91 2.11
N ARG A 411 52.10 35.31 0.92
CA ARG A 411 51.93 34.54 -0.32
C ARG A 411 52.74 33.24 -0.36
N MET A 412 53.81 33.14 0.44
CA MET A 412 54.70 31.97 0.46
C MET A 412 54.21 30.86 1.42
N GLY A 413 53.21 31.13 2.25
CA GLY A 413 52.59 30.11 3.11
C GLY A 413 51.61 29.23 2.35
N SER A 414 51.41 28.00 2.83
CA SER A 414 50.40 27.06 2.33
C SER A 414 49.00 27.47 2.79
N ASN A 415 48.48 28.58 2.25
CA ASN A 415 47.21 29.16 2.72
C ASN A 415 45.97 28.33 2.39
N ILE A 416 46.10 27.35 1.49
CA ILE A 416 45.03 26.37 1.17
C ILE A 416 44.67 25.50 2.39
N ILE A 417 45.56 25.40 3.38
CA ILE A 417 45.38 24.58 4.59
C ILE A 417 44.09 24.89 5.35
N ILE A 418 43.56 26.13 5.28
CA ILE A 418 42.29 26.46 5.95
C ILE A 418 41.13 25.65 5.37
N LEU A 419 41.10 25.45 4.06
CA LEU A 419 40.03 24.68 3.43
C LEU A 419 40.10 23.23 3.88
N ARG A 420 41.31 22.66 3.94
CA ARG A 420 41.55 21.30 4.45
C ARG A 420 41.13 21.16 5.91
N VAL A 421 41.52 22.12 6.76
CA VAL A 421 41.11 22.19 8.18
C VAL A 421 39.58 22.22 8.32
N ALA A 422 38.90 23.03 7.51
CA ALA A 422 37.44 23.10 7.54
C ALA A 422 36.78 21.78 7.09
N LEU A 423 37.33 21.12 6.07
CA LEU A 423 36.83 19.84 5.58
C LEU A 423 37.00 18.73 6.62
N ILE A 424 38.19 18.56 7.21
CA ILE A 424 38.45 17.55 8.25
C ILE A 424 37.51 17.74 9.45
N ILE A 425 37.33 18.98 9.91
CA ILE A 425 36.43 19.26 11.04
C ILE A 425 34.97 18.94 10.66
N PHE A 426 34.54 19.32 9.45
CA PHE A 426 33.18 19.07 8.99
C PHE A 426 32.88 17.58 8.81
N ASP A 427 33.85 16.83 8.29
CA ASP A 427 33.79 15.37 8.13
C ASP A 427 33.61 14.68 9.47
N LEU A 428 34.49 14.95 10.44
CA LEU A 428 34.38 14.43 11.81
C LEU A 428 33.00 14.65 12.43
N PHE A 429 32.42 15.85 12.28
CA PHE A 429 31.09 16.13 12.81
C PHE A 429 29.98 15.38 12.06
N ASN A 430 30.10 15.22 10.75
CA ASN A 430 29.12 14.50 9.96
C ASN A 430 29.15 13.00 10.23
N ASP A 431 30.32 12.41 10.45
CA ASP A 431 30.47 10.98 10.73
C ASP A 431 29.96 10.64 12.13
N ILE A 432 30.31 11.45 13.13
CA ILE A 432 29.71 11.37 14.47
C ILE A 432 28.19 11.56 14.38
N GLY A 433 27.74 12.56 13.62
CA GLY A 433 26.32 12.86 13.41
C GLY A 433 25.57 11.70 12.74
N PHE A 434 26.18 11.05 11.76
CA PHE A 434 25.64 9.89 11.07
C PHE A 434 25.38 8.74 12.04
N VAL A 435 26.35 8.41 12.89
CA VAL A 435 26.22 7.31 13.86
C VAL A 435 25.20 7.61 14.96
N ILE A 436 25.20 8.84 15.51
CA ILE A 436 24.35 9.20 16.66
C ILE A 436 22.92 9.53 16.23
N LEU A 437 22.73 10.29 15.15
CA LEU A 437 21.39 10.78 14.75
C LEU A 437 20.59 9.77 13.92
N LEU A 438 21.24 8.70 13.45
CA LEU A 438 20.64 7.61 12.68
C LEU A 438 20.70 6.26 13.39
N GLU A 439 20.97 6.24 14.71
CA GLU A 439 21.09 5.01 15.49
C GLU A 439 19.93 4.03 15.24
N ASP A 440 18.69 4.54 15.32
CA ASP A 440 17.48 3.73 15.10
C ASP A 440 17.32 3.25 13.65
N ASP A 441 17.83 4.01 12.68
CA ASP A 441 17.67 3.71 11.25
C ASP A 441 18.76 2.77 10.73
N LEU A 442 19.94 2.75 11.35
CA LEU A 442 21.11 2.03 10.85
C LEU A 442 20.98 0.51 10.95
N GLN A 443 20.11 -0.01 11.83
CA GLN A 443 19.88 -1.45 12.03
C GLN A 443 21.20 -2.25 12.07
N TYR A 444 21.42 -3.19 11.14
CA TYR A 444 22.63 -4.02 11.07
C TYR A 444 23.90 -3.24 10.67
N LEU A 445 23.78 -2.02 10.13
CA LEU A 445 24.91 -1.13 9.81
C LEU A 445 25.42 -0.36 11.02
N TYR A 446 24.69 -0.34 12.14
CA TYR A 446 25.07 0.44 13.32
C TYR A 446 26.43 0.01 13.89
N VAL A 447 26.59 -1.29 14.16
CA VAL A 447 27.83 -1.84 14.74
C VAL A 447 29.05 -1.58 13.84
N PRO A 448 29.02 -1.88 12.53
CA PRO A 448 30.09 -1.48 11.61
C PRO A 448 30.39 0.02 11.64
N SER A 449 29.38 0.88 11.64
CA SER A 449 29.56 2.35 11.65
C SER A 449 30.30 2.81 12.91
N VAL A 450 29.95 2.28 14.08
CA VAL A 450 30.63 2.60 15.35
C VAL A 450 32.09 2.15 15.32
N ILE A 451 32.37 0.96 14.78
CA ILE A 451 33.74 0.41 14.71
C ILE A 451 34.62 1.28 13.81
N PHE A 452 34.15 1.60 12.62
CA PHE A 452 34.90 2.41 11.64
C PHE A 452 34.95 3.90 11.97
N LEU A 453 34.21 4.36 12.99
CA LEU A 453 34.39 5.68 13.59
C LEU A 453 35.39 5.65 14.75
N LEU A 454 35.23 4.72 15.70
CA LEU A 454 36.01 4.74 16.94
C LEU A 454 37.46 4.25 16.78
N ILE A 455 37.71 3.25 15.92
CA ILE A 455 39.07 2.72 15.74
C ILE A 455 40.00 3.80 15.14
N PRO A 456 39.67 4.43 14.00
CA PRO A 456 40.50 5.50 13.44
C PRO A 456 40.67 6.68 14.40
N PHE A 457 39.58 7.11 15.04
CA PHE A 457 39.60 8.19 16.02
C PHE A 457 40.62 7.96 17.16
N ILE A 458 40.64 6.74 17.73
CA ILE A 458 41.60 6.38 18.78
C ILE A 458 43.03 6.35 18.24
N LEU A 459 43.23 5.76 17.05
CA LEU A 459 44.55 5.68 16.41
C LEU A 459 45.11 7.08 16.13
N ASN A 460 44.28 8.00 15.63
CA ASN A 460 44.67 9.38 15.34
C ASN A 460 45.09 10.14 16.61
N ILE A 461 44.37 9.97 17.73
CA ILE A 461 44.77 10.54 19.03
C ILE A 461 46.13 9.99 19.48
N LEU A 462 46.34 8.67 19.38
CA LEU A 462 47.59 8.03 19.78
C LEU A 462 48.75 8.53 18.92
N LEU A 463 48.55 8.64 17.60
CA LEU A 463 49.55 9.12 16.66
C LEU A 463 49.91 10.59 16.91
N ALA A 464 48.92 11.46 17.12
CA ALA A 464 49.16 12.84 17.50
C ALA A 464 49.99 12.92 18.79
N PHE A 465 49.67 12.11 19.81
CA PHE A 465 50.45 12.05 21.06
C PHE A 465 51.89 11.58 20.83
N ILE A 466 52.10 10.54 20.00
CA ILE A 466 53.43 10.04 19.63
C ILE A 466 54.24 11.13 18.93
N ILE A 467 53.64 11.82 17.96
CA ILE A 467 54.27 12.92 17.21
C ILE A 467 54.72 14.02 18.17
N PHE A 468 53.81 14.55 19.00
CA PHE A 468 54.17 15.61 19.95
C PHE A 468 55.21 15.16 20.99
N SER A 469 55.13 13.92 21.47
CA SER A 469 56.08 13.37 22.44
C SER A 469 57.49 13.27 21.86
N HIS A 470 57.59 12.89 20.58
CA HIS A 470 58.85 12.88 19.84
C HIS A 470 59.38 14.32 19.64
N GLU A 471 58.52 15.23 19.20
CA GLU A 471 58.91 16.60 18.84
C GLU A 471 59.34 17.46 20.04
N ILE A 472 58.81 17.20 21.24
CA ILE A 472 59.20 17.89 22.48
C ILE A 472 60.69 17.71 22.82
N GLN A 473 61.34 16.68 22.29
CA GLN A 473 62.78 16.47 22.47
C GLN A 473 63.62 17.53 21.74
N TYR A 474 63.07 18.17 20.69
CA TYR A 474 63.75 19.26 19.98
C TYR A 474 63.54 20.61 20.69
N PRO A 475 64.61 21.32 21.07
CA PRO A 475 64.50 22.56 21.88
C PRO A 475 63.63 23.66 21.25
N GLU A 476 63.74 23.88 19.94
CA GLU A 476 62.98 24.91 19.23
C GLU A 476 61.48 24.59 19.20
N PHE A 477 61.11 23.34 18.93
CA PHE A 477 59.72 22.90 18.94
C PHE A 477 59.12 22.98 20.35
N ASN A 478 59.85 22.54 21.38
CA ASN A 478 59.40 22.62 22.78
C ASN A 478 59.14 24.07 23.22
N LYS A 479 60.01 25.01 22.82
CA LYS A 479 59.84 26.44 23.08
C LYS A 479 58.60 26.99 22.37
N TRP A 480 58.38 26.61 21.11
CA TRP A 480 57.19 26.97 20.35
C TRP A 480 55.91 26.41 20.99
N LEU A 481 55.89 25.12 21.36
CA LEU A 481 54.74 24.46 21.97
C LEU A 481 54.36 25.10 23.30
N LYS A 482 55.33 25.38 24.17
CA LYS A 482 55.10 26.08 25.45
C LYS A 482 54.48 27.46 25.26
N LYS A 483 54.83 28.16 24.19
CA LYS A 483 54.30 29.49 23.86
C LYS A 483 52.85 29.42 23.37
N TYR A 484 52.47 28.38 22.64
CA TYR A 484 51.16 28.24 21.98
C TYR A 484 50.32 27.07 22.49
N LEU A 485 50.59 26.58 23.72
CA LEU A 485 50.00 25.35 24.25
C LEU A 485 48.48 25.24 24.11
N LYS A 486 47.74 26.30 24.44
CA LYS A 486 46.26 26.29 24.41
C LYS A 486 45.68 26.10 23.02
N PRO A 487 45.98 26.95 22.01
CA PRO A 487 45.46 26.74 20.66
C PRO A 487 46.00 25.45 20.02
N VAL A 488 47.23 25.02 20.37
CA VAL A 488 47.77 23.75 19.89
C VAL A 488 46.95 22.56 20.41
N ALA A 489 46.61 22.56 21.70
CA ALA A 489 45.79 21.50 22.29
C ALA A 489 44.40 21.39 21.65
N ILE A 490 43.76 22.52 21.31
CA ILE A 490 42.44 22.52 20.64
C ILE A 490 42.52 21.87 19.26
N ILE A 491 43.50 22.26 18.44
CA ILE A 491 43.68 21.68 17.10
C ILE A 491 44.07 20.20 17.21
N THR A 492 44.89 19.84 18.19
CA THR A 492 45.27 18.43 18.43
C THR A 492 44.08 17.58 18.84
N PHE A 493 43.10 18.15 19.55
CA PHE A 493 41.84 17.44 19.81
C PHE A 493 41.06 17.19 18.51
N PHE A 494 40.96 18.19 17.62
CA PHE A 494 40.28 18.02 16.33
C PHE A 494 41.05 17.13 15.35
N SER A 495 42.36 16.94 15.52
CA SER A 495 43.15 16.01 14.72
C SER A 495 42.88 14.54 15.06
N SER A 496 41.93 14.27 15.97
CA SER A 496 41.36 12.94 16.17
C SER A 496 40.52 12.47 14.98
N GLY A 497 39.91 13.39 14.23
CA GLY A 497 39.26 13.06 12.96
C GLY A 497 40.27 12.73 11.87
N ASP A 498 41.33 13.53 11.76
CA ASP A 498 42.45 13.23 10.87
C ASP A 498 43.73 13.91 11.38
N VAL A 499 44.80 13.13 11.53
CA VAL A 499 46.11 13.61 12.01
C VAL A 499 46.73 14.62 11.05
N GLU A 500 46.35 14.61 9.77
CA GLU A 500 46.80 15.59 8.78
C GLU A 500 46.39 17.03 9.13
N LEU A 501 45.41 17.21 10.01
CA LEU A 501 45.08 18.52 10.56
C LEU A 501 46.28 19.21 11.23
N LEU A 502 47.26 18.44 11.72
CA LEU A 502 48.50 18.96 12.32
C LEU A 502 49.34 19.77 11.32
N HIS A 503 49.17 19.58 10.01
CA HIS A 503 49.84 20.39 8.99
C HIS A 503 49.47 21.89 9.01
N ILE A 504 48.43 22.27 9.76
CA ILE A 504 48.17 23.69 10.03
C ILE A 504 49.36 24.35 10.73
N PHE A 505 50.09 23.62 11.57
CA PHE A 505 51.18 24.18 12.37
C PHE A 505 52.47 24.43 11.59
N ASP A 506 52.73 23.74 10.47
CA ASP A 506 53.88 24.00 9.59
C ASP A 506 53.50 24.70 8.27
N SER A 507 52.22 25.04 8.09
CA SER A 507 51.70 25.70 6.88
C SER A 507 52.23 27.11 6.62
N LYS A 508 52.79 27.80 7.62
CA LYS A 508 53.16 29.23 7.58
C LYS A 508 51.99 30.14 7.22
N PHE A 509 50.77 29.71 7.54
CA PHE A 509 49.54 30.43 7.23
C PHE A 509 49.61 31.89 7.69
N GLY A 510 49.40 32.83 6.76
CA GLY A 510 49.44 34.28 7.03
C GLY A 510 50.72 34.79 7.71
N GLY A 511 51.83 34.01 7.72
CA GLY A 511 53.07 34.35 8.39
C GLY A 511 52.92 34.55 9.91
N PHE A 512 51.95 33.86 10.53
CA PHE A 512 51.83 33.88 11.99
C PHE A 512 52.73 32.82 12.61
N GLN A 513 53.46 33.19 13.66
CA GLN A 513 54.39 32.32 14.38
C GLN A 513 53.78 31.03 14.96
N ILE A 514 52.46 30.99 15.20
CA ILE A 514 51.76 29.77 15.61
C ILE A 514 51.67 28.74 14.48
N PHE A 515 51.82 29.13 13.22
CA PHE A 515 51.80 28.24 12.07
C PHE A 515 53.21 28.05 11.48
N GLU A 516 54.26 28.27 12.28
CA GLU A 516 55.67 28.12 11.92
C GLU A 516 56.37 27.05 12.77
N ALA A 517 55.64 26.02 13.18
CA ALA A 517 56.23 24.86 13.85
C ALA A 517 57.26 24.18 12.94
N SER A 518 58.37 23.74 13.53
CA SER A 518 59.43 23.03 12.84
C SER A 518 59.33 21.55 13.15
N PHE A 519 58.43 20.83 12.47
CA PHE A 519 58.34 19.38 12.57
C PHE A 519 59.59 18.72 12.00
N SER A 520 60.05 17.64 12.64
CA SER A 520 61.10 16.80 12.07
C SER A 520 60.60 16.06 10.82
N PRO A 521 61.50 15.62 9.91
CA PRO A 521 61.13 14.78 8.77
C PRO A 521 60.40 13.49 9.18
N LEU A 522 60.73 12.94 10.36
CA LEU A 522 60.07 11.76 10.90
C LEU A 522 58.61 12.06 11.28
N ALA A 523 58.34 13.19 11.95
CA ALA A 523 56.98 13.60 12.26
C ALA A 523 56.15 13.87 11.00
N LEU A 524 56.71 14.57 10.00
CA LEU A 524 56.01 14.81 8.73
C LEU A 524 55.68 13.50 8.01
N ASN A 525 56.61 12.54 7.99
CA ASN A 525 56.36 11.23 7.41
C ASN A 525 55.29 10.44 8.19
N LEU A 526 55.30 10.52 9.53
CA LEU A 526 54.26 9.90 10.36
C LEU A 526 52.87 10.52 10.13
N ILE A 527 52.78 11.85 10.00
CA ILE A 527 51.53 12.55 9.69
C ILE A 527 50.99 12.06 8.34
N PHE A 528 51.83 12.01 7.31
CA PHE A 528 51.44 11.55 5.98
C PHE A 528 50.95 10.10 5.96
N TRP A 529 51.72 9.16 6.53
CA TRP A 529 51.31 7.75 6.56
C TRP A 529 50.09 7.50 7.47
N SER A 530 49.90 8.33 8.49
CA SER A 530 48.68 8.31 9.32
C SER A 530 47.46 8.70 8.50
N GLY A 531 47.53 9.79 7.72
CA GLY A 531 46.45 10.20 6.84
C GLY A 531 46.10 9.11 5.82
N PHE A 532 47.12 8.49 5.21
CA PHE A 532 46.90 7.37 4.28
C PHE A 532 46.21 6.17 4.96
N LEU A 533 46.59 5.87 6.20
CA LEU A 533 45.94 4.84 6.99
C LEU A 533 44.48 5.22 7.30
N ASN A 534 44.21 6.49 7.57
CA ASN A 534 42.85 7.00 7.83
C ASN A 534 41.93 6.77 6.62
N LEU A 535 42.40 7.08 5.41
CA LEU A 535 41.65 6.82 4.17
C LEU A 535 41.20 5.35 4.06
N ILE A 536 42.05 4.41 4.48
CA ILE A 536 41.77 2.97 4.38
C ILE A 536 40.88 2.48 5.54
N LEU A 537 41.11 2.97 6.75
CA LEU A 537 40.43 2.49 7.96
C LEU A 537 39.13 3.24 8.27
N GLU A 538 38.96 4.47 7.78
CA GLU A 538 37.83 5.34 8.06
C GLU A 538 37.05 5.65 6.78
N ASP A 539 37.61 6.50 5.91
CA ASP A 539 36.89 7.13 4.80
C ASP A 539 36.27 6.10 3.85
N LEU A 540 37.05 5.10 3.41
CA LEU A 540 36.58 4.06 2.49
C LEU A 540 35.50 3.17 3.11
N PRO A 541 35.70 2.56 4.30
CA PRO A 541 34.65 1.82 4.99
C PRO A 541 33.38 2.62 5.26
N GLN A 542 33.51 3.87 5.72
CA GLN A 542 32.35 4.72 5.99
C GLN A 542 31.59 5.09 4.71
N LEU A 543 32.30 5.41 3.61
CA LEU A 543 31.67 5.63 2.30
C LEU A 543 30.86 4.40 1.85
N VAL A 544 31.43 3.19 2.00
CA VAL A 544 30.72 1.94 1.64
C VAL A 544 29.46 1.77 2.50
N ILE A 545 29.54 2.00 3.81
CA ILE A 545 28.39 1.93 4.71
C ILE A 545 27.31 2.91 4.30
N GLN A 546 27.66 4.16 4.00
CA GLN A 546 26.70 5.20 3.62
C GLN A 546 26.03 4.89 2.27
N ILE A 547 26.75 4.29 1.31
CA ILE A 547 26.17 3.83 0.04
C ILE A 547 25.18 2.68 0.28
N ILE A 548 25.51 1.73 1.15
CA ILE A 548 24.59 0.63 1.52
C ILE A 548 23.36 1.19 2.23
N TYR A 549 23.55 2.15 3.14
CA TYR A 549 22.46 2.83 3.83
C TYR A 549 21.52 3.52 2.84
N ALA A 550 22.06 4.33 1.92
CA ALA A 550 21.28 5.00 0.88
C ALA A 550 20.49 4.03 0.00
N ARG A 551 21.07 2.87 -0.33
CA ARG A 551 20.40 1.88 -1.18
C ARG A 551 19.23 1.17 -0.47
N ASN A 552 19.39 0.86 0.82
CA ASN A 552 18.47 -0.01 1.54
C ASN A 552 17.40 0.74 2.33
N PHE A 553 17.63 2.02 2.68
CA PHE A 553 16.75 2.82 3.52
C PHE A 553 16.23 4.05 2.79
N THR A 554 15.49 3.83 1.69
CA THR A 554 15.04 4.92 0.81
C THR A 554 13.94 5.75 1.42
N ASN A 555 12.97 5.15 2.11
CA ASN A 555 11.70 5.81 2.50
C ASN A 555 11.82 6.81 3.67
N SER A 556 13.00 6.97 4.26
CA SER A 556 13.26 7.88 5.39
C SER A 556 14.66 8.52 5.31
N TYR A 557 15.19 8.72 4.10
CA TYR A 557 16.56 9.20 3.92
C TYR A 557 16.76 10.63 4.48
N LYS A 558 17.42 10.73 5.64
CA LYS A 558 17.61 12.00 6.35
C LYS A 558 18.71 12.87 5.71
N ILE A 559 18.56 14.19 5.82
CA ILE A 559 19.52 15.16 5.24
C ILE A 559 20.95 14.98 5.78
N ILE A 560 21.08 14.54 7.03
CA ILE A 560 22.39 14.27 7.64
C ILE A 560 23.13 13.18 6.86
N ALA A 561 22.47 12.06 6.55
CA ALA A 561 23.04 10.99 5.73
C ALA A 561 23.45 11.48 4.34
N PHE A 562 22.69 12.41 3.75
CA PHE A 562 23.05 13.02 2.48
C PHE A 562 24.34 13.84 2.57
N PHE A 563 24.47 14.70 3.58
CA PHE A 563 25.67 15.51 3.77
C PHE A 563 26.88 14.65 4.10
N THR A 564 26.74 13.66 4.98
CA THR A 564 27.82 12.70 5.29
C THR A 564 28.27 11.96 4.04
N LEU A 565 27.34 11.46 3.21
CA LEU A 565 27.69 10.82 1.94
C LEU A 565 28.48 11.74 1.00
N ILE A 566 28.08 13.01 0.89
CA ILE A 566 28.83 13.98 0.09
C ILE A 566 30.23 14.22 0.67
N THR A 567 30.37 14.37 1.99
CA THR A 567 31.68 14.62 2.61
C THR A 567 32.60 13.44 2.46
N SER A 568 32.13 12.22 2.73
CA SER A 568 32.97 11.03 2.58
C SER A 568 33.39 10.80 1.13
N ILE A 569 32.54 11.11 0.13
CA ILE A 569 32.94 11.11 -1.29
C ILE A 569 34.07 12.13 -1.52
N VAL A 570 33.91 13.37 -1.04
CA VAL A 570 34.90 14.44 -1.22
C VAL A 570 36.22 14.09 -0.55
N MET A 571 36.19 13.63 0.70
CA MET A 571 37.37 13.23 1.48
C MET A 571 38.10 12.05 0.82
N THR A 572 37.36 11.01 0.43
CA THR A 572 37.92 9.87 -0.28
C THR A 572 38.59 10.30 -1.60
N LEU A 573 37.96 11.18 -2.38
CA LEU A 573 38.54 11.69 -3.63
C LEU A 573 39.82 12.50 -3.40
N ILE A 574 39.81 13.37 -2.37
CA ILE A 574 41.00 14.15 -1.99
C ILE A 574 42.14 13.21 -1.60
N GLY A 575 41.86 12.23 -0.73
CA GLY A 575 42.85 11.24 -0.30
C GLY A 575 43.41 10.44 -1.49
N ILE A 576 42.55 9.90 -2.36
CA ILE A 576 42.99 9.15 -3.54
C ILE A 576 43.92 9.99 -4.43
N ILE A 577 43.58 11.27 -4.65
CA ILE A 577 44.40 12.18 -5.45
C ILE A 577 45.74 12.46 -4.76
N GLU A 578 45.72 12.79 -3.47
CA GLU A 578 46.90 13.18 -2.69
C GLU A 578 47.90 12.04 -2.56
N TYR A 579 47.46 10.88 -2.07
CA TYR A 579 48.34 9.72 -1.88
C TYR A 579 48.69 9.05 -3.20
N GLY A 580 47.76 9.04 -4.17
CA GLY A 580 48.03 8.53 -5.51
C GLY A 580 49.13 9.33 -6.22
N TYR A 581 49.07 10.67 -6.14
CA TYR A 581 50.10 11.55 -6.68
C TYR A 581 51.45 11.33 -6.00
N HIS A 582 51.47 11.25 -4.66
CA HIS A 582 52.70 11.05 -3.89
C HIS A 582 53.38 9.69 -4.20
N LEU A 583 52.60 8.60 -4.26
CA LEU A 583 53.11 7.27 -4.62
C LEU A 583 53.62 7.21 -6.07
N PHE A 584 52.95 7.90 -6.99
CA PHE A 584 53.36 7.96 -8.40
C PHE A 584 54.67 8.74 -8.58
N ILE A 585 54.83 9.87 -7.88
CA ILE A 585 56.04 10.69 -7.97
C ILE A 585 57.23 10.01 -7.32
N ASN A 586 57.09 9.47 -6.11
CA ASN A 586 58.22 8.79 -5.46
C ASN A 586 58.70 7.60 -6.29
N LYS A 587 57.80 6.89 -6.96
CA LYS A 587 58.16 5.79 -7.86
C LYS A 587 58.93 6.27 -9.09
N ASN A 588 58.65 7.46 -9.62
CA ASN A 588 59.40 8.02 -10.75
C ASN A 588 60.76 8.58 -10.32
N ILE A 589 60.86 9.17 -9.12
CA ILE A 589 62.14 9.64 -8.56
C ILE A 589 63.06 8.46 -8.23
N GLU A 590 62.56 7.40 -7.60
CA GLU A 590 63.34 6.16 -7.39
C GLU A 590 63.78 5.54 -8.71
N LYS A 591 62.94 5.60 -9.75
CA LYS A 591 63.26 5.07 -11.07
C LYS A 591 64.31 5.90 -11.82
N GLU A 592 64.24 7.24 -11.72
CA GLU A 592 65.26 8.15 -12.26
C GLU A 592 66.59 8.05 -11.49
N GLU A 593 66.58 7.86 -10.17
CA GLU A 593 67.79 7.61 -9.39
C GLU A 593 68.43 6.26 -9.76
N ILE A 594 67.64 5.18 -9.92
CA ILE A 594 68.15 3.87 -10.35
C ILE A 594 68.72 3.94 -11.78
N GLU A 595 68.05 4.60 -12.72
CA GLU A 595 68.57 4.80 -14.09
C GLU A 595 69.86 5.63 -14.10
N PHE A 596 69.99 6.64 -13.23
CA PHE A 596 71.21 7.44 -13.08
C PHE A 596 72.39 6.66 -12.46
N TYR A 597 72.12 5.75 -11.51
CA TYR A 597 73.16 4.88 -10.94
C TYR A 597 73.64 3.82 -11.94
N ASP A 598 72.75 3.23 -12.75
CA ASP A 598 73.14 2.30 -13.82
C ASP A 598 73.99 3.01 -14.91
N GLU A 599 73.63 4.25 -15.30
CA GLU A 599 74.41 5.03 -16.30
C GLU A 599 75.81 5.43 -15.77
N THR A 600 75.93 5.73 -14.47
CA THR A 600 77.22 6.13 -13.86
C THR A 600 78.15 4.96 -13.58
N ASP A 601 77.61 3.76 -13.35
CA ASP A 601 78.40 2.54 -13.26
C ASP A 601 78.86 2.03 -14.65
N GLU A 602 78.07 2.18 -15.72
CA GLU A 602 78.53 1.94 -17.10
C GLU A 602 79.68 2.89 -17.51
N ILE A 603 79.62 4.18 -17.11
CA ILE A 603 80.69 5.16 -17.38
C ILE A 603 81.98 4.81 -16.61
N LYS A 604 81.91 4.26 -15.40
CA LYS A 604 83.11 3.82 -14.65
C LYS A 604 83.78 2.60 -15.26
N ILE A 605 83.01 1.63 -15.79
CA ILE A 605 83.56 0.43 -16.45
C ILE A 605 84.31 0.81 -17.74
N SER A 606 83.80 1.78 -18.50
CA SER A 606 84.44 2.31 -19.72
C SER A 606 85.78 3.01 -19.45
N TYR A 607 85.94 3.69 -18.32
CA TYR A 607 87.18 4.40 -17.99
C TYR A 607 88.30 3.45 -17.50
N ASP A 608 87.97 2.36 -16.80
CA ASP A 608 88.97 1.40 -16.30
C ASP A 608 89.51 0.45 -17.38
N GLU A 609 88.75 0.16 -18.45
CA GLU A 609 89.26 -0.63 -19.59
C GLU A 609 90.23 0.14 -20.50
N SER A 610 90.35 1.47 -20.35
CA SER A 610 91.29 2.31 -21.13
C SER A 610 92.68 2.46 -20.50
N LYS A 611 92.93 1.83 -19.35
CA LYS A 611 94.22 1.77 -18.66
C LYS A 611 94.56 0.33 -18.22
N MET A 612 94.70 -0.56 -19.20
CA MET A 612 95.52 -1.76 -19.04
C MET A 612 96.28 -2.08 -20.33
#